data_AF-A0A961KZZ2-F1
#
_entry.id   AF-A0A961KZZ2-F1
#
_cell.length_a   1.000
_cell.length_b   1.000
_cell.length_c   1.000
_cell.angle_alpha   90.00
_cell.angle_beta   90.00
_cell.angle_gamma   90.00
#
_symmetry.space_group_name_H-M   'P 1'
#
loop_
_entity.id
_entity.type
_entity.pdbx_description
1 polymer ?
#
loop_
_entity_poly.entity_id
_entity_poly.type
_entity_poly.pdbx_seq_one_letter_code
_entity_poly.pdbx_strand_id
1 'polypeptide(L)'
;MTTYRPGHFARTLHRLLPAIVAAALVPAPARAELPAELVETTDQAMVACQDLGGEPRILDGYERTLDLNGDGQADFITDLAGIECIGAWSAFCGSGGCPVTTWLSEADGRHSRFDLGYLEGYRILEDAGTSLPRLRAFYHGTLCGEDRIGAEGCSRIWSFAGDVPETSPIETAEAETAPAADPPEAAAAETQPEPQAEPQPEPEAEPEAEPARPPEDLPEGWTLRDVPGSTPLALGSGAGNIASLAAFCLGGQPFLALTLHERPAEETLPLDLAFSQGAVSATATFESTAGGAYVVALAEGPLAARLAGRDRSVAARLGGSDEGIVSLKGSTRAVRAALASCHTF
;
A
#
# COMPACT_ATOMS: atom_id res chain seq x y z
N MET A 1 97.51 -6.96 -28.38
CA MET A 1 97.91 -7.88 -27.30
C MET A 1 96.98 -7.60 -26.12
N THR A 2 95.69 -7.93 -26.18
CA THR A 2 95.07 -9.27 -26.15
C THR A 2 95.49 -10.07 -24.93
N THR A 3 94.75 -9.94 -23.82
CA THR A 3 94.66 -10.98 -22.80
C THR A 3 93.19 -11.13 -22.39
N TYR A 4 92.64 -12.29 -22.75
CA TYR A 4 91.28 -12.76 -22.49
C TYR A 4 91.33 -13.62 -21.22
N ARG A 5 90.45 -13.38 -20.25
CA ARG A 5 90.30 -14.17 -19.02
C ARG A 5 88.92 -14.85 -19.02
N PRO A 6 88.83 -16.18 -18.89
CA PRO A 6 87.56 -16.88 -18.77
C PRO A 6 87.21 -17.19 -17.31
N GLY A 7 85.92 -17.40 -17.06
CA GLY A 7 85.42 -18.25 -15.97
C GLY A 7 84.76 -17.52 -14.81
N HIS A 8 83.43 -17.64 -14.71
CA HIS A 8 82.76 -18.40 -13.63
C HIS A 8 81.23 -18.35 -13.85
N PHE A 9 80.70 -19.42 -14.44
CA PHE A 9 79.27 -19.72 -14.41
C PHE A 9 78.93 -20.28 -13.02
N ALA A 10 78.35 -19.45 -12.15
CA ALA A 10 77.71 -19.93 -10.93
C ALA A 10 76.27 -20.36 -11.29
N ARG A 11 76.02 -21.67 -11.19
CA ARG A 11 74.69 -22.29 -11.33
C ARG A 11 73.85 -21.93 -10.10
N THR A 12 72.90 -21.00 -10.26
CA THR A 12 71.88 -20.74 -9.26
C THR A 12 70.80 -21.82 -9.35
N LEU A 13 70.81 -22.77 -8.42
CA LEU A 13 69.76 -23.77 -8.22
C LEU A 13 68.42 -23.04 -7.98
N HIS A 14 67.52 -23.08 -8.96
CA HIS A 14 66.11 -22.76 -8.74
C HIS A 14 65.49 -23.85 -7.88
N ARG A 15 65.32 -23.57 -6.58
CA ARG A 15 64.43 -24.34 -5.70
C ARG A 15 63.00 -24.08 -6.16
N LEU A 16 62.39 -25.06 -6.81
CA LEU A 16 60.94 -25.14 -7.01
C LEU A 16 60.28 -25.31 -5.63
N LEU A 17 59.81 -24.21 -5.06
CA LEU A 17 58.85 -24.22 -3.96
C LEU A 17 57.47 -24.58 -4.55
N PRO A 18 56.77 -25.61 -4.04
CA PRO A 18 55.36 -25.79 -4.35
C PRO A 18 54.59 -24.63 -3.71
N ALA A 19 54.07 -23.73 -4.53
CA ALA A 19 53.09 -22.74 -4.11
C ALA A 19 51.80 -23.49 -3.74
N ILE A 20 51.64 -23.77 -2.44
CA ILE A 20 50.37 -24.21 -1.87
C ILE A 20 49.45 -22.98 -1.94
N VAL A 21 48.63 -22.92 -2.98
CA VAL A 21 47.54 -21.96 -3.12
C VAL A 21 46.49 -22.36 -2.07
N ALA A 22 46.54 -21.74 -0.90
CA ALA A 22 45.45 -21.81 0.07
C ALA A 22 44.26 -21.09 -0.56
N ALA A 23 43.31 -21.84 -1.11
CA ALA A 23 42.00 -21.32 -1.49
C ALA A 23 41.32 -20.84 -0.20
N ALA A 24 41.37 -19.52 0.04
CA ALA A 24 40.59 -18.89 1.08
C ALA A 24 39.11 -19.12 0.73
N LEU A 25 38.45 -20.00 1.50
CA LEU A 25 36.99 -20.05 1.56
C LEU A 25 36.54 -18.70 2.12
N VAL A 26 36.22 -17.77 1.22
CA VAL A 26 35.52 -16.54 1.60
C VAL A 26 34.11 -17.01 1.95
N PRO A 27 33.66 -16.88 3.22
CA PRO A 27 32.28 -17.17 3.55
C PRO A 27 31.41 -16.27 2.67
N ALA A 28 30.46 -16.88 1.97
CA ALA A 28 29.45 -16.12 1.25
C ALA A 28 28.79 -15.15 2.24
N PRO A 29 28.51 -13.90 1.85
CA PRO A 29 27.75 -13.00 2.72
C PRO A 29 26.43 -13.71 3.04
N ALA A 30 26.18 -13.94 4.33
CA ALA A 30 24.89 -14.42 4.77
C ALA A 30 23.88 -13.36 4.32
N ARG A 31 22.90 -13.74 3.50
CA ARG A 31 21.72 -12.89 3.32
C ARG A 31 21.15 -12.66 4.72
N ALA A 32 20.90 -11.40 5.07
CA ALA A 32 20.17 -11.10 6.29
C ALA A 32 18.85 -11.86 6.23
N GLU A 33 18.60 -12.69 7.23
CA GLU A 33 17.34 -13.38 7.36
C GLU A 33 16.27 -12.35 7.73
N LEU A 34 15.10 -12.45 7.10
CA LEU A 34 14.05 -11.45 7.31
C LEU A 34 13.60 -11.47 8.77
N PRO A 35 13.29 -10.30 9.37
CA PRO A 35 12.78 -10.23 10.73
C PRO A 35 11.47 -11.01 10.83
N ALA A 36 11.28 -11.75 11.93
CA ALA A 36 10.09 -12.57 12.12
C ALA A 36 8.78 -11.75 12.02
N GLU A 37 8.81 -10.50 12.49
CA GLU A 37 7.65 -9.59 12.42
C GLU A 37 7.33 -9.14 10.98
N LEU A 38 8.36 -8.97 10.14
CA LEU A 38 8.20 -8.67 8.72
C LEU A 38 7.57 -9.88 8.01
N VAL A 39 8.07 -11.09 8.29
CA VAL A 39 7.49 -12.34 7.75
C VAL A 39 6.03 -12.49 8.18
N GLU A 40 5.71 -12.29 9.45
CA GLU A 40 4.34 -12.36 9.95
C GLU A 40 3.42 -11.33 9.27
N THR A 41 3.89 -10.09 9.10
CA THR A 41 3.13 -9.04 8.39
C THR A 41 2.92 -9.40 6.91
N THR A 42 3.92 -10.02 6.28
CA THR A 42 3.83 -10.50 4.90
C THR A 42 2.77 -11.60 4.80
N ASP A 43 2.83 -12.59 5.69
CA ASP A 43 1.87 -13.70 5.76
C ASP A 43 0.43 -13.19 6.01
N GLN A 44 0.26 -12.20 6.89
CA GLN A 44 -1.03 -11.57 7.13
C GLN A 44 -1.59 -10.90 5.87
N ALA A 45 -0.76 -10.23 5.06
CA ALA A 45 -1.19 -9.69 3.78
C ALA A 45 -1.58 -10.82 2.81
N MET A 46 -0.81 -11.91 2.74
CA MET A 46 -1.15 -13.07 1.88
C MET A 46 -2.49 -13.69 2.28
N VAL A 47 -2.74 -13.87 3.58
CA VAL A 47 -4.01 -14.38 4.09
C VAL A 47 -5.16 -13.42 3.77
N ALA A 48 -4.97 -12.11 3.96
CA ALA A 48 -5.98 -11.13 3.61
C ALA A 48 -6.37 -11.17 2.13
N CYS A 49 -5.40 -11.38 1.23
CA CYS A 49 -5.70 -11.60 -0.20
C CYS A 49 -6.56 -12.85 -0.42
N GLN A 50 -6.19 -13.96 0.23
CA GLN A 50 -6.91 -15.24 0.10
C GLN A 50 -8.34 -15.15 0.65
N ASP A 51 -8.53 -14.44 1.76
CA ASP A 51 -9.85 -14.22 2.38
C ASP A 51 -10.78 -13.41 1.47
N LEU A 52 -10.23 -12.55 0.60
CA LEU A 52 -10.94 -11.84 -0.45
C LEU A 52 -11.20 -12.70 -1.70
N GLY A 53 -10.80 -13.97 -1.68
CA GLY A 53 -10.91 -14.90 -2.82
C GLY A 53 -9.83 -14.71 -3.88
N GLY A 54 -8.76 -13.96 -3.56
CA GLY A 54 -7.64 -13.73 -4.45
C GLY A 54 -6.51 -14.76 -4.29
N GLU A 55 -5.63 -14.80 -5.29
CA GLU A 55 -4.37 -15.54 -5.25
C GLU A 55 -3.21 -14.56 -5.06
N PRO A 56 -2.53 -14.58 -3.89
CA PRO A 56 -1.46 -13.64 -3.62
C PRO A 56 -0.14 -14.02 -4.30
N ARG A 57 0.61 -13.02 -4.75
CA ARG A 57 1.95 -13.18 -5.29
C ARG A 57 2.84 -12.01 -4.87
N ILE A 58 4.00 -12.32 -4.31
CA ILE A 58 5.07 -11.32 -4.09
C ILE A 58 5.72 -11.03 -5.45
N LEU A 59 5.79 -9.75 -5.79
CA LEU A 59 6.50 -9.21 -6.94
C LEU A 59 7.83 -8.59 -6.52
N ASP A 60 8.67 -8.33 -7.52
CA ASP A 60 9.85 -7.50 -7.31
C ASP A 60 9.44 -6.12 -6.81
N GLY A 61 10.20 -5.57 -5.87
CA GLY A 61 9.92 -4.27 -5.26
C GLY A 61 9.02 -4.32 -4.02
N TYR A 62 8.45 -5.48 -3.65
CA TYR A 62 7.79 -5.64 -2.36
C TYR A 62 8.71 -5.28 -1.20
N GLU A 63 9.96 -5.72 -1.26
CA GLU A 63 10.95 -5.52 -0.21
C GLU A 63 12.20 -4.84 -0.79
N ARG A 64 12.74 -3.87 -0.04
CA ARG A 64 14.09 -3.35 -0.24
C ARG A 64 14.90 -3.46 1.05
N THR A 65 16.12 -3.96 0.93
CA THR A 65 17.10 -4.05 2.03
C THR A 65 18.16 -2.96 1.89
N LEU A 66 18.38 -2.16 2.94
CA LEU A 66 19.42 -1.13 3.00
C LEU A 66 19.69 -0.72 4.46
N ASP A 67 20.81 -0.06 4.74
CA ASP A 67 21.10 0.53 6.06
C ASP A 67 20.56 1.97 6.09
N LEU A 68 19.38 2.17 6.69
CA LEU A 68 18.67 3.44 6.77
C LEU A 68 19.19 4.32 7.92
N ASN A 69 19.54 3.71 9.04
CA ASN A 69 19.89 4.42 10.28
C ASN A 69 21.41 4.56 10.52
N GLY A 70 22.24 3.85 9.75
CA GLY A 70 23.70 3.92 9.79
C GLY A 70 24.37 3.01 10.81
N ASP A 71 23.65 2.04 11.35
CA ASP A 71 24.19 1.13 12.36
C ASP A 71 24.95 -0.07 11.75
N GLY A 72 24.97 -0.17 10.42
CA GLY A 72 25.63 -1.24 9.66
C GLY A 72 24.85 -2.55 9.65
N GLN A 73 23.64 -2.59 10.19
CA GLN A 73 22.71 -3.71 10.10
C GLN A 73 21.72 -3.48 8.95
N ALA A 74 21.01 -4.55 8.56
CA ALA A 74 20.04 -4.48 7.49
C ALA A 74 18.71 -3.94 8.00
N ASP A 75 18.25 -2.84 7.40
CA ASP A 75 16.88 -2.35 7.50
C ASP A 75 16.09 -2.75 6.26
N PHE A 76 14.77 -2.71 6.39
CA PHE A 76 13.86 -3.10 5.33
C PHE A 76 12.81 -2.03 5.05
N ILE A 77 12.42 -1.91 3.80
CA ILE A 77 11.23 -1.17 3.38
C ILE A 77 10.32 -2.18 2.68
N THR A 78 9.08 -2.30 3.16
CA THR A 78 8.04 -3.10 2.52
C THR A 78 6.99 -2.19 1.89
N ASP A 79 6.66 -2.44 0.63
CA ASP A 79 5.66 -1.72 -0.16
C ASP A 79 4.60 -2.68 -0.68
N LEU A 80 3.36 -2.54 -0.21
CA LEU A 80 2.26 -3.42 -0.64
C LEU A 80 1.89 -3.28 -2.12
N ALA A 81 2.40 -2.28 -2.84
CA ALA A 81 2.34 -2.25 -4.30
C ALA A 81 3.03 -3.47 -4.93
N GLY A 82 4.02 -4.05 -4.23
CA GLY A 82 4.72 -5.26 -4.62
C GLY A 82 4.01 -6.57 -4.26
N ILE A 83 2.79 -6.54 -3.72
CA ILE A 83 1.95 -7.74 -3.58
C ILE A 83 0.80 -7.67 -4.57
N GLU A 84 0.81 -8.58 -5.53
CA GLU A 84 -0.31 -8.81 -6.43
C GLU A 84 -1.33 -9.71 -5.75
N CYS A 85 -2.62 -9.36 -5.84
CA CYS A 85 -3.72 -10.20 -5.36
C CYS A 85 -4.67 -10.51 -6.52
N ILE A 86 -4.34 -11.56 -7.27
CA ILE A 86 -5.05 -11.93 -8.51
C ILE A 86 -6.48 -12.31 -8.16
N GLY A 87 -7.47 -11.66 -8.77
CA GLY A 87 -8.88 -11.93 -8.50
C GLY A 87 -9.50 -11.06 -7.39
N ALA A 88 -8.69 -10.32 -6.63
CA ALA A 88 -9.15 -9.31 -5.68
C ALA A 88 -8.33 -8.01 -5.85
N TRP A 89 -8.55 -7.36 -6.99
CA TRP A 89 -7.92 -6.07 -7.33
C TRP A 89 -8.18 -5.04 -6.25
N SER A 90 -7.18 -4.20 -5.98
CA SER A 90 -7.23 -3.17 -4.95
C SER A 90 -7.38 -3.69 -3.51
N ALA A 91 -7.04 -4.97 -3.25
CA ALA A 91 -7.02 -5.53 -1.89
C ALA A 91 -6.17 -4.71 -0.91
N PHE A 92 -5.05 -4.15 -1.39
CA PHE A 92 -4.10 -3.41 -0.54
C PHE A 92 -3.94 -1.94 -0.94
N CYS A 93 -4.14 -1.63 -2.21
CA CYS A 93 -3.85 -0.31 -2.79
C CYS A 93 -5.13 0.38 -3.27
N GLY A 94 -5.25 1.67 -2.97
CA GLY A 94 -6.35 2.52 -3.40
C GLY A 94 -5.88 3.74 -4.21
N SER A 95 -6.77 4.70 -4.44
CA SER A 95 -6.42 5.95 -5.12
C SER A 95 -5.43 6.82 -4.33
N GLY A 96 -5.33 6.60 -3.02
CA GLY A 96 -4.35 7.28 -2.16
C GLY A 96 -2.96 6.63 -2.15
N GLY A 97 -2.76 5.56 -2.93
CA GLY A 97 -1.53 4.79 -2.94
C GLY A 97 -1.61 3.45 -2.20
N CYS A 98 -0.45 2.90 -1.88
CA CYS A 98 -0.27 1.62 -1.19
C CYS A 98 0.39 1.83 0.18
N PRO A 99 0.08 0.99 1.18
CA PRO A 99 0.81 1.02 2.45
C PRO A 99 2.30 0.74 2.28
N VAL A 100 3.12 1.60 2.85
CA VAL A 100 4.58 1.43 2.93
C VAL A 100 5.04 1.47 4.38
N THR A 101 5.91 0.53 4.76
CA THR A 101 6.42 0.38 6.13
C THR A 101 7.94 0.26 6.09
N THR A 102 8.63 0.91 7.03
CA THR A 102 10.06 0.71 7.27
C THR A 102 10.29 -0.10 8.54
N TRP A 103 11.31 -0.94 8.51
CA TRP A 103 11.72 -1.85 9.57
C TRP A 103 13.17 -1.53 9.92
N LEU A 104 13.38 -0.80 11.00
CA LEU A 104 14.71 -0.33 11.42
C LEU A 104 15.30 -1.31 12.42
N SER A 105 16.47 -1.82 12.13
CA SER A 105 17.25 -2.67 13.00
C SER A 105 17.57 -2.00 14.34
N GLU A 106 17.61 -2.81 15.38
CA GLU A 106 17.97 -2.42 16.74
C GLU A 106 19.24 -3.17 17.21
N ALA A 107 19.89 -2.63 18.24
CA ALA A 107 21.12 -3.21 18.79
C ALA A 107 20.94 -4.61 19.41
N ASP A 108 19.70 -5.01 19.73
CA ASP A 108 19.37 -6.34 20.25
C ASP A 108 18.99 -7.36 19.17
N GLY A 109 19.05 -6.95 17.89
CA GLY A 109 18.72 -7.76 16.73
C GLY A 109 17.22 -7.81 16.39
N ARG A 110 16.37 -7.03 17.08
CA ARG A 110 14.98 -6.79 16.68
C ARG A 110 14.90 -5.67 15.63
N HIS A 111 13.69 -5.44 15.12
CA HIS A 111 13.39 -4.34 14.23
C HIS A 111 12.22 -3.51 14.77
N SER A 112 12.36 -2.19 14.78
CA SER A 112 11.29 -1.25 15.03
C SER A 112 10.50 -0.98 13.74
N ARG A 113 9.18 -1.12 13.82
CA ARG A 113 8.25 -0.87 12.71
C ARG A 113 7.82 0.59 12.67
N PHE A 114 7.91 1.21 11.49
CA PHE A 114 7.39 2.55 11.22
C PHE A 114 6.53 2.57 9.96
N ASP A 115 5.23 2.80 10.13
CA ASP A 115 4.29 2.91 9.01
C ASP A 115 4.35 4.31 8.40
N LEU A 116 4.67 4.40 7.11
CA LEU A 116 4.75 5.67 6.37
C LEU A 116 3.37 6.12 5.83
N GLY A 117 2.35 5.30 5.99
CA GLY A 117 0.99 5.51 5.50
C GLY A 117 0.78 4.97 4.07
N TYR A 118 -0.24 5.50 3.40
CA TYR A 118 -0.53 5.20 1.99
C TYR A 118 0.29 6.14 1.11
N LEU A 119 1.23 5.59 0.35
CA LEU A 119 2.11 6.33 -0.52
C LEU A 119 1.75 6.06 -1.99
N GLU A 120 1.75 7.11 -2.81
CA GLU A 120 1.73 6.97 -4.27
C GLU A 120 3.07 6.44 -4.81
N GLY A 121 4.11 6.52 -3.98
CA GLY A 121 5.43 5.94 -4.22
C GLY A 121 6.47 6.52 -3.26
N TYR A 122 7.72 6.08 -3.40
CA TYR A 122 8.85 6.66 -2.67
C TYR A 122 10.13 6.60 -3.49
N ARG A 123 11.11 7.42 -3.11
CA ARG A 123 12.48 7.36 -3.62
C ARG A 123 13.48 7.39 -2.48
N ILE A 124 14.55 6.61 -2.63
CA ILE A 124 15.74 6.74 -1.78
C ILE A 124 16.59 7.88 -2.34
N LEU A 125 16.92 8.83 -1.47
CA LEU A 125 17.79 9.95 -1.76
C LEU A 125 19.18 9.61 -1.23
N GLU A 126 20.11 9.46 -2.16
CA GLU A 126 21.54 9.33 -1.90
C GLU A 126 22.17 10.72 -2.10
N ASP A 127 22.00 11.61 -1.13
CA ASP A 127 22.52 12.97 -1.25
C ASP A 127 24.04 12.98 -1.06
N ALA A 128 24.74 13.66 -1.96
CA ALA A 128 26.18 13.93 -1.85
C ALA A 128 26.46 14.92 -0.70
N GLY A 129 26.38 14.44 0.54
CA GLY A 129 26.62 15.26 1.73
C GLY A 129 26.11 14.65 3.04
N THR A 130 25.15 13.73 3.00
CA THR A 130 24.74 12.94 4.17
C THR A 130 25.38 11.56 4.10
N SER A 131 25.80 11.02 5.24
CA SER A 131 26.32 9.64 5.30
C SER A 131 25.22 8.59 5.31
N LEU A 132 23.97 9.00 5.52
CA LEU A 132 22.80 8.12 5.62
C LEU A 132 21.83 8.40 4.46
N PRO A 133 21.18 7.36 3.92
CA PRO A 133 20.13 7.52 2.93
C PRO A 133 18.92 8.21 3.57
N ARG A 134 18.20 9.00 2.77
CA ARG A 134 16.91 9.59 3.15
C ARG A 134 15.81 9.02 2.26
N LEU A 135 14.58 9.02 2.73
CA LEU A 135 13.43 8.55 1.95
C LEU A 135 12.50 9.71 1.63
N ARG A 136 12.28 10.00 0.35
CA ARG A 136 11.22 10.92 -0.09
C ARG A 136 9.96 10.10 -0.37
N ALA A 137 8.95 10.28 0.46
CA ALA A 137 7.63 9.68 0.31
C ALA A 137 6.70 10.63 -0.45
N PHE A 138 5.93 10.11 -1.40
CA PHE A 138 4.93 10.85 -2.17
C PHE A 138 3.54 10.45 -1.72
N TYR A 139 2.71 11.44 -1.42
CA TYR A 139 1.39 11.29 -0.85
C TYR A 139 0.35 11.91 -1.77
N HIS A 140 -0.80 11.25 -1.85
CA HIS A 140 -1.99 11.82 -2.46
C HIS A 140 -2.43 13.10 -1.73
N GLY A 141 -3.00 14.07 -2.45
CA GLY A 141 -3.33 15.40 -1.94
C GLY A 141 -4.17 15.42 -0.65
N THR A 142 -5.03 14.42 -0.46
CA THR A 142 -5.86 14.24 0.75
C THR A 142 -5.05 13.95 2.02
N LEU A 143 -3.77 13.58 1.91
CA LEU A 143 -2.88 13.25 3.02
C LEU A 143 -1.88 14.38 3.32
N CYS A 144 -2.03 15.54 2.67
CA CYS A 144 -1.06 16.63 2.72
C CYS A 144 -1.25 17.66 3.84
N GLY A 145 -2.17 17.38 4.78
CA GLY A 145 -2.45 18.21 5.96
C GLY A 145 -3.59 19.23 5.78
N GLU A 146 -4.07 19.78 6.90
CA GLU A 146 -5.30 20.59 7.01
C GLU A 146 -5.33 21.85 6.11
N ASP A 147 -4.17 22.43 5.80
CA ASP A 147 -4.06 23.66 5.01
C ASP A 147 -4.01 23.41 3.48
N ARG A 148 -4.13 22.16 3.04
CA ARG A 148 -4.01 21.78 1.61
C ARG A 148 -5.27 21.08 1.13
N ILE A 149 -6.12 21.84 0.45
CA ILE A 149 -7.35 21.35 -0.18
C ILE A 149 -7.08 21.19 -1.68
N GLY A 150 -6.98 19.95 -2.17
CA GLY A 150 -6.86 19.70 -3.61
C GLY A 150 -6.37 18.30 -3.98
N ALA A 151 -6.37 18.02 -5.28
CA ALA A 151 -5.86 16.78 -5.89
C ALA A 151 -4.33 16.78 -6.08
N GLU A 152 -3.64 17.87 -5.71
CA GLU A 152 -2.18 17.97 -5.87
C GLU A 152 -1.49 17.16 -4.78
N GLY A 153 -0.66 16.20 -5.19
CA GLY A 153 0.16 15.41 -4.28
C GLY A 153 1.17 16.27 -3.51
N CYS A 154 1.70 15.71 -2.43
CA CYS A 154 2.78 16.30 -1.67
C CYS A 154 3.88 15.28 -1.41
N SER A 155 5.02 15.75 -0.94
CA SER A 155 6.10 14.87 -0.51
C SER A 155 6.62 15.20 0.87
N ARG A 156 7.21 14.19 1.51
CA ARG A 156 7.89 14.33 2.80
C ARG A 156 9.20 13.57 2.75
N ILE A 157 10.26 14.19 3.29
CA ILE A 157 11.55 13.54 3.47
C ILE A 157 11.63 12.97 4.89
N TRP A 158 11.96 11.69 4.96
CA TRP A 158 12.20 10.90 6.17
C TRP A 158 13.70 10.64 6.32
N SER A 159 14.21 10.87 7.53
CA SER A 159 15.59 10.55 7.92
C SER A 159 15.57 9.67 9.17
N PHE A 160 16.38 8.62 9.20
CA PHE A 160 16.32 7.58 10.23
C PHE A 160 17.52 7.63 11.19
N ALA A 161 18.13 8.80 11.37
CA ALA A 161 19.37 8.98 12.15
C ALA A 161 19.22 8.83 13.68
N GLY A 162 18.09 8.31 14.18
CA GLY A 162 17.81 8.11 15.60
C GLY A 162 16.57 7.23 15.84
N ASP A 163 16.23 7.03 17.12
CA ASP A 163 15.15 6.12 17.56
C ASP A 163 13.75 6.53 17.05
N VAL A 164 13.58 7.79 16.64
CA VAL A 164 12.35 8.31 16.03
C VAL A 164 12.73 8.90 14.67
N PRO A 165 12.10 8.46 13.57
CA PRO A 165 12.33 9.03 12.26
C PRO A 165 12.07 10.53 12.27
N GLU A 166 13.06 11.30 11.83
CA GLU A 166 12.92 12.74 11.64
C GLU A 166 12.24 13.02 10.30
N THR A 167 11.25 13.91 10.32
CA THR A 167 10.52 14.30 9.11
C THR A 167 10.74 15.76 8.78
N SER A 168 11.03 16.06 7.51
CA SER A 168 10.90 17.41 7.00
C SER A 168 9.44 17.88 6.99
N PRO A 169 9.19 19.20 6.98
CA PRO A 169 7.86 19.73 6.67
C PRO A 169 7.33 19.14 5.36
N ILE A 170 6.01 19.01 5.24
CA ILE A 170 5.39 18.55 3.99
C ILE A 170 5.67 19.60 2.92
N GLU A 171 6.30 19.20 1.82
CA GLU A 171 6.55 20.06 0.66
C GLU A 171 5.44 19.79 -0.37
N THR A 172 4.94 20.82 -1.04
CA THR A 172 4.09 20.58 -2.22
C THR A 172 4.95 19.80 -3.20
N ALA A 173 4.42 18.72 -3.77
CA ALA A 173 5.14 18.05 -4.82
C ALA A 173 5.17 19.05 -5.98
N GLU A 174 6.29 19.75 -6.15
CA GLU A 174 6.61 20.31 -7.46
C GLU A 174 6.47 19.15 -8.45
N ALA A 175 6.04 19.44 -9.69
CA ALA A 175 5.64 18.45 -10.69
C ALA A 175 6.75 17.47 -11.16
N GLU A 176 7.68 17.07 -10.29
CA GLU A 176 8.31 15.76 -10.33
C GLU A 176 7.22 14.70 -10.13
N THR A 177 6.77 14.14 -11.25
CA THR A 177 5.98 12.93 -11.27
C THR A 177 6.70 11.87 -10.43
N ALA A 178 6.00 11.28 -9.46
CA ALA A 178 6.46 10.04 -8.83
C ALA A 178 6.77 9.08 -9.99
N PRO A 179 7.98 8.51 -10.06
CA PRO A 179 8.20 7.48 -11.05
C PRO A 179 7.30 6.33 -10.59
N ALA A 180 6.51 5.78 -11.52
CA ALA A 180 5.98 4.46 -11.29
C ALA A 180 7.16 3.59 -10.84
N ALA A 181 7.02 2.84 -9.74
CA ALA A 181 7.99 1.81 -9.40
C ALA A 181 8.28 1.03 -10.69
N ASP A 182 9.56 0.91 -11.07
CA ASP A 182 9.94 0.32 -12.35
C ASP A 182 9.19 -1.02 -12.49
N PRO A 183 8.33 -1.20 -13.52
CA PRO A 183 7.72 -2.50 -13.74
C PRO A 183 8.85 -3.52 -13.90
N PRO A 184 8.73 -4.72 -13.30
CA PRO A 184 9.80 -5.69 -13.30
C PRO A 184 10.25 -5.93 -14.75
N GLU A 185 11.52 -5.62 -15.01
CA GLU A 185 12.18 -5.97 -16.25
C GLU A 185 12.12 -7.50 -16.33
N ALA A 186 11.24 -8.02 -17.19
CA ALA A 186 11.03 -9.44 -17.38
C ALA A 186 12.40 -10.09 -17.61
N ALA A 187 12.90 -10.77 -16.58
CA ALA A 187 14.16 -11.48 -16.64
C ALA A 187 14.10 -12.44 -17.81
N ALA A 188 14.89 -12.14 -18.85
CA ALA A 188 15.06 -12.99 -20.01
C ALA A 188 15.52 -14.36 -19.53
N ALA A 189 14.60 -15.32 -19.50
CA ALA A 189 14.89 -16.71 -19.26
C ALA A 189 15.78 -17.21 -20.41
N GLU A 190 17.04 -17.50 -20.12
CA GLU A 190 17.94 -18.20 -21.05
C GLU A 190 17.30 -19.54 -21.42
N THR A 191 16.84 -19.62 -22.66
CA THR A 191 16.16 -20.77 -23.22
C THR A 191 17.17 -21.91 -23.44
N GLN A 192 17.00 -23.02 -22.72
CA GLN A 192 17.61 -24.29 -23.10
C GLN A 192 16.98 -24.80 -24.41
N PRO A 193 17.74 -25.39 -25.34
CA PRO A 193 17.18 -25.85 -26.61
C PRO A 193 16.51 -27.22 -26.43
N GLU A 194 15.18 -27.25 -26.46
CA GLU A 194 14.39 -28.47 -26.64
C GLU A 194 13.85 -28.62 -28.08
N PRO A 195 13.50 -29.84 -28.51
CA PRO A 195 13.52 -30.24 -29.91
C PRO A 195 12.28 -29.81 -30.70
N GLN A 196 12.53 -29.52 -31.98
CA GLN A 196 11.58 -29.01 -32.96
C GLN A 196 10.30 -29.87 -33.06
N ALA A 197 9.19 -29.31 -32.63
CA ALA A 197 7.85 -29.78 -32.96
C ALA A 197 7.25 -28.89 -34.07
N GLU A 198 6.50 -29.52 -34.98
CA GLU A 198 5.91 -28.93 -36.19
C GLU A 198 5.00 -27.72 -35.93
N PRO A 199 4.90 -26.77 -36.87
CA PRO A 199 4.19 -25.51 -36.68
C PRO A 199 2.67 -25.72 -36.61
N GLN A 200 2.07 -25.31 -35.49
CA GLN A 200 0.63 -25.12 -35.37
C GLN A 200 0.26 -23.68 -35.80
N PRO A 201 -0.93 -23.45 -36.38
CA PRO A 201 -1.34 -22.13 -36.83
C PRO A 201 -1.56 -21.17 -35.66
N GLU A 202 -1.04 -19.94 -35.81
CA GLU A 202 -1.19 -18.82 -34.87
C GLU A 202 -2.67 -18.57 -34.49
N PRO A 203 -3.00 -18.46 -33.19
CA PRO A 203 -4.26 -17.84 -32.78
C PRO A 203 -4.15 -16.33 -32.98
N GLU A 204 -5.15 -15.75 -33.65
CA GLU A 204 -5.33 -14.30 -33.76
C GLU A 204 -5.33 -13.68 -32.37
N ALA A 205 -4.42 -12.73 -32.15
CA ALA A 205 -4.29 -12.00 -30.89
C ALA A 205 -5.58 -11.22 -30.60
N GLU A 206 -6.25 -11.56 -29.50
CA GLU A 206 -7.22 -10.67 -28.88
C GLU A 206 -6.49 -9.39 -28.41
N PRO A 207 -7.08 -8.20 -28.58
CA PRO A 207 -6.45 -6.96 -28.15
C PRO A 207 -6.32 -6.96 -26.62
N GLU A 208 -5.10 -6.78 -26.13
CA GLU A 208 -4.79 -6.51 -24.72
C GLU A 208 -5.69 -5.38 -24.21
N ALA A 209 -6.49 -5.68 -23.19
CA ALA A 209 -7.31 -4.71 -22.50
C ALA A 209 -6.41 -3.71 -21.77
N GLU A 210 -6.47 -2.45 -22.21
CA GLU A 210 -5.85 -1.29 -21.57
C GLU A 210 -6.17 -1.27 -20.06
N PRO A 211 -5.19 -1.09 -19.17
CA PRO A 211 -5.42 -1.10 -17.72
C PRO A 211 -6.43 -0.01 -17.34
N ALA A 212 -7.49 -0.41 -16.65
CA ALA A 212 -8.56 0.48 -16.23
C ALA A 212 -7.99 1.54 -15.27
N ARG A 213 -8.01 2.81 -15.70
CA ARG A 213 -7.74 3.97 -14.84
C ARG A 213 -8.66 3.95 -13.61
N PRO A 214 -8.17 4.35 -12.41
CA PRO A 214 -9.04 4.58 -11.26
C PRO A 214 -10.11 5.61 -11.65
N PRO A 215 -11.37 5.48 -11.18
CA PRO A 215 -12.40 6.46 -11.50
C PRO A 215 -12.01 7.82 -10.89
N GLU A 216 -11.59 8.75 -11.75
CA GLU A 216 -11.11 10.10 -11.40
C GLU A 216 -12.19 11.01 -10.78
N ASP A 217 -13.45 10.56 -10.72
CA ASP A 217 -14.54 11.32 -10.10
C ASP A 217 -15.36 10.40 -9.19
N LEU A 218 -15.33 10.64 -7.87
CA LEU A 218 -16.41 10.14 -7.02
C LEU A 218 -17.70 10.81 -7.53
N PRO A 219 -18.69 10.02 -7.98
CA PRO A 219 -19.89 10.58 -8.58
C PRO A 219 -20.57 11.53 -7.58
N GLU A 220 -21.11 12.64 -8.08
CA GLU A 220 -21.94 13.54 -7.26
C GLU A 220 -23.22 12.80 -6.80
N GLY A 221 -23.11 12.08 -5.69
CA GLY A 221 -24.19 11.30 -5.10
C GLY A 221 -23.85 9.81 -4.95
N TRP A 222 -24.87 9.05 -4.60
CA TRP A 222 -24.77 7.64 -4.32
C TRP A 222 -24.82 6.81 -5.58
N THR A 223 -23.91 5.85 -5.68
CA THR A 223 -23.87 4.86 -6.76
C THR A 223 -23.89 3.45 -6.22
N LEU A 224 -24.46 2.55 -7.01
CA LEU A 224 -24.39 1.12 -6.74
C LEU A 224 -23.12 0.58 -7.38
N ARG A 225 -22.33 -0.17 -6.61
CA ARG A 225 -21.14 -0.85 -7.11
C ARG A 225 -21.29 -2.34 -6.89
N ASP A 226 -21.14 -3.08 -7.98
CA ASP A 226 -21.03 -4.53 -7.93
C ASP A 226 -19.63 -4.89 -7.46
N VAL A 227 -19.56 -5.80 -6.49
CA VAL A 227 -18.30 -6.36 -6.00
C VAL A 227 -18.28 -7.83 -6.42
N PRO A 228 -17.31 -8.26 -7.24
CA PRO A 228 -17.20 -9.66 -7.64
C PRO A 228 -17.23 -10.59 -6.43
N GLY A 229 -18.09 -11.61 -6.46
CA GLY A 229 -18.22 -12.58 -5.37
C GLY A 229 -18.93 -12.08 -4.10
N SER A 230 -19.41 -10.83 -4.05
CA SER A 230 -20.05 -10.23 -2.88
C SER A 230 -21.39 -9.58 -3.21
N THR A 231 -22.15 -9.18 -2.19
CA THR A 231 -23.35 -8.35 -2.40
C THR A 231 -22.93 -6.95 -2.86
N PRO A 232 -23.71 -6.33 -3.77
CA PRO A 232 -23.40 -4.97 -4.21
C PRO A 232 -23.46 -4.00 -3.04
N LEU A 233 -22.65 -2.93 -3.10
CA LEU A 233 -22.61 -1.88 -2.10
C LEU A 233 -23.07 -0.55 -2.68
N ALA A 234 -23.72 0.26 -1.85
CA ALA A 234 -24.11 1.61 -2.19
C ALA A 234 -23.06 2.57 -1.64
N LEU A 235 -22.32 3.25 -2.52
CA LEU A 235 -21.25 4.18 -2.14
C LEU A 235 -21.71 5.62 -2.35
N GLY A 236 -21.52 6.48 -1.35
CA GLY A 236 -21.75 7.92 -1.43
C GLY A 236 -20.59 8.71 -0.83
N SER A 237 -20.38 9.92 -1.33
CA SER A 237 -19.39 10.85 -0.76
C SER A 237 -19.86 11.37 0.59
N GLY A 238 -18.92 11.50 1.53
CA GLY A 238 -19.19 12.13 2.81
C GLY A 238 -19.06 13.65 2.78
N ALA A 239 -18.92 14.24 3.96
CA ALA A 239 -18.71 15.66 4.17
C ALA A 239 -17.80 15.84 5.40
N GLY A 240 -17.03 16.93 5.44
CA GLY A 240 -16.15 17.21 6.58
C GLY A 240 -15.07 16.15 6.70
N ASN A 241 -14.94 15.55 7.88
CA ASN A 241 -14.02 14.44 8.14
C ASN A 241 -14.56 13.09 7.62
N ILE A 242 -15.85 12.99 7.27
CA ILE A 242 -16.40 11.78 6.64
C ILE A 242 -15.95 11.78 5.17
N ALA A 243 -15.00 10.91 4.83
CA ALA A 243 -14.51 10.75 3.47
C ALA A 243 -15.54 10.07 2.58
N SER A 244 -16.10 8.95 3.03
CA SER A 244 -17.13 8.21 2.29
C SER A 244 -18.10 7.46 3.18
N LEU A 245 -19.26 7.12 2.61
CA LEU A 245 -20.26 6.26 3.21
C LEU A 245 -20.52 5.07 2.28
N ALA A 246 -20.55 3.85 2.84
CA ALA A 246 -20.87 2.64 2.10
C ALA A 246 -21.95 1.82 2.82
N ALA A 247 -23.09 1.57 2.19
CA ALA A 247 -24.13 0.68 2.73
C ALA A 247 -24.09 -0.68 2.02
N PHE A 248 -24.04 -1.77 2.77
CA PHE A 248 -23.90 -3.13 2.25
C PHE A 248 -24.47 -4.19 3.21
N CYS A 249 -24.59 -5.42 2.71
CA CYS A 249 -24.94 -6.58 3.52
C CYS A 249 -23.67 -7.38 3.87
N LEU A 250 -23.53 -7.79 5.13
CA LEU A 250 -22.50 -8.73 5.57
C LEU A 250 -23.13 -9.75 6.52
N GLY A 251 -22.92 -11.04 6.26
CA GLY A 251 -23.51 -12.11 7.08
C GLY A 251 -25.04 -12.05 7.17
N GLY A 252 -25.71 -11.49 6.14
CA GLY A 252 -27.17 -11.30 6.15
C GLY A 252 -27.65 -10.16 7.06
N GLN A 253 -26.77 -9.28 7.52
CA GLN A 253 -27.09 -8.07 8.29
C GLN A 253 -26.71 -6.81 7.50
N PRO A 254 -27.53 -5.74 7.54
CA PRO A 254 -27.24 -4.49 6.86
C PRO A 254 -26.32 -3.60 7.71
N PHE A 255 -25.30 -3.02 7.07
CA PHE A 255 -24.34 -2.12 7.69
C PHE A 255 -24.14 -0.85 6.87
N LEU A 256 -23.69 0.20 7.56
CA LEU A 256 -23.15 1.42 6.97
C LEU A 256 -21.71 1.59 7.47
N ALA A 257 -20.73 1.54 6.58
CA ALA A 257 -19.37 1.91 6.88
C ALA A 257 -19.13 3.39 6.56
N LEU A 258 -18.38 4.05 7.43
CA LEU A 258 -17.88 5.40 7.27
C LEU A 258 -16.35 5.33 7.24
N THR A 259 -15.74 5.79 6.16
CA THR A 259 -14.29 6.05 6.15
C THR A 259 -14.07 7.52 6.48
N LEU A 260 -13.05 7.80 7.27
CA LEU A 260 -12.73 9.15 7.73
C LEU A 260 -11.40 9.61 7.13
N HIS A 261 -11.24 10.90 6.89
CA HIS A 261 -9.97 11.48 6.45
C HIS A 261 -8.92 11.40 7.57
N GLU A 262 -9.33 11.76 8.79
CA GLU A 262 -8.57 11.62 10.01
C GLU A 262 -9.32 10.73 11.00
N ARG A 263 -8.63 9.74 11.58
CA ARG A 263 -9.21 8.81 12.53
C ARG A 263 -9.29 9.45 13.93
N PRO A 264 -10.47 9.56 14.55
CA PRO A 264 -10.61 9.95 15.96
C PRO A 264 -9.99 8.93 16.91
N ALA A 265 -9.57 9.39 18.10
CA ALA A 265 -9.01 8.50 19.11
C ALA A 265 -10.07 7.55 19.71
N GLU A 266 -11.34 7.96 19.70
CA GLU A 266 -12.45 7.19 20.23
C GLU A 266 -12.83 6.03 19.31
N GLU A 267 -12.95 4.83 19.87
CA GLU A 267 -13.41 3.64 19.14
C GLU A 267 -14.92 3.65 18.87
N THR A 268 -15.68 4.54 19.50
CA THR A 268 -17.13 4.63 19.34
C THR A 268 -17.57 6.08 19.29
N LEU A 269 -18.34 6.43 18.26
CA LEU A 269 -18.77 7.80 17.99
C LEU A 269 -20.28 7.84 17.73
N PRO A 270 -21.01 8.83 18.27
CA PRO A 270 -22.36 9.12 17.81
C PRO A 270 -22.31 9.68 16.38
N LEU A 271 -23.14 9.15 15.50
CA LEU A 271 -23.43 9.67 14.17
C LEU A 271 -24.85 10.22 14.15
N ASP A 272 -24.99 11.52 13.93
CA ASP A 272 -26.29 12.18 13.78
C ASP A 272 -26.50 12.66 12.35
N LEU A 273 -27.62 12.27 11.73
CA LEU A 273 -28.02 12.74 10.41
C LEU A 273 -29.37 13.45 10.48
N ALA A 274 -29.42 14.72 10.07
CA ALA A 274 -30.61 15.55 10.14
C ALA A 274 -31.48 15.46 8.86
N PHE A 275 -32.41 14.49 8.83
CA PHE A 275 -33.38 14.34 7.74
C PHE A 275 -34.57 15.28 7.90
N SER A 276 -35.31 15.53 6.80
CA SER A 276 -36.54 16.34 6.81
C SER A 276 -37.64 15.79 7.73
N GLN A 277 -37.63 14.49 7.98
CA GLN A 277 -38.59 13.80 8.85
C GLN A 277 -38.10 13.66 10.30
N GLY A 278 -37.01 14.35 10.66
CA GLY A 278 -36.38 14.31 11.97
C GLY A 278 -34.96 13.74 11.93
N ALA A 279 -34.14 14.16 12.89
CA ALA A 279 -32.79 13.64 13.05
C ALA A 279 -32.81 12.16 13.45
N VAL A 280 -31.81 11.42 12.96
CA VAL A 280 -31.55 10.04 13.36
C VAL A 280 -30.14 9.97 13.92
N SER A 281 -30.04 9.46 15.15
CA SER A 281 -28.79 9.17 15.82
C SER A 281 -28.51 7.67 15.73
N ALA A 282 -27.27 7.33 15.43
CA ALA A 282 -26.76 5.97 15.46
C ALA A 282 -25.37 5.93 16.11
N THR A 283 -24.90 4.75 16.46
CA THR A 283 -23.58 4.55 17.04
C THR A 283 -22.67 3.92 15.99
N ALA A 284 -21.56 4.59 15.70
CA ALA A 284 -20.54 4.13 14.79
C ALA A 284 -19.36 3.58 15.60
N THR A 285 -18.95 2.35 15.34
CA THR A 285 -17.87 1.66 16.07
C THR A 285 -16.72 1.38 15.13
N PHE A 286 -15.49 1.69 15.55
CA PHE A 286 -14.29 1.45 14.77
C PHE A 286 -14.05 -0.06 14.59
N GLU A 287 -13.84 -0.49 13.35
CA GLU A 287 -13.56 -1.88 13.01
C GLU A 287 -12.26 -1.96 12.19
N SER A 288 -11.19 -2.44 12.83
CA SER A 288 -9.89 -2.57 12.18
C SER A 288 -9.92 -3.52 10.98
N THR A 289 -10.74 -4.58 11.05
CA THR A 289 -10.90 -5.56 9.98
C THR A 289 -11.75 -5.05 8.82
N ALA A 290 -12.44 -3.92 8.99
CA ALA A 290 -13.25 -3.28 7.94
C ALA A 290 -12.46 -2.17 7.23
N GLY A 291 -11.15 -2.37 7.01
CA GLY A 291 -10.27 -1.36 6.43
C GLY A 291 -10.13 -0.11 7.31
N GLY A 292 -10.27 -0.26 8.63
CA GLY A 292 -10.25 0.87 9.57
C GLY A 292 -11.46 1.80 9.47
N ALA A 293 -12.59 1.32 8.97
CA ALA A 293 -13.83 2.09 8.92
C ALA A 293 -14.54 2.12 10.28
N TYR A 294 -15.40 3.12 10.47
CA TYR A 294 -16.43 3.09 11.51
C TYR A 294 -17.69 2.47 10.95
N VAL A 295 -18.23 1.47 11.63
CA VAL A 295 -19.39 0.69 11.19
C VAL A 295 -20.60 1.00 12.05
N VAL A 296 -21.74 1.20 11.40
CA VAL A 296 -23.05 1.39 12.01
C VAL A 296 -23.95 0.22 11.60
N ALA A 297 -24.53 -0.48 12.58
CA ALA A 297 -25.56 -1.47 12.31
C ALA A 297 -26.84 -0.78 11.84
N LEU A 298 -27.34 -1.17 10.65
CA LEU A 298 -28.53 -0.57 10.06
C LEU A 298 -29.83 -1.34 10.38
N ALA A 299 -29.71 -2.53 10.97
CA ALA A 299 -30.85 -3.32 11.41
C ALA A 299 -31.63 -2.62 12.53
N GLU A 300 -30.92 -1.79 13.30
CA GLU A 300 -31.45 -1.11 14.47
C GLU A 300 -31.86 0.33 14.09
N GLY A 301 -33.17 0.55 14.03
CA GLY A 301 -33.73 1.89 13.87
C GLY A 301 -33.97 2.35 12.43
N PRO A 302 -34.28 3.65 12.24
CA PRO A 302 -34.81 4.16 10.98
C PRO A 302 -33.74 4.53 9.95
N LEU A 303 -32.44 4.40 10.26
CA LEU A 303 -31.37 4.99 9.46
C LEU A 303 -31.35 4.46 8.01
N ALA A 304 -31.46 3.14 7.80
CA ALA A 304 -31.54 2.57 6.45
C ALA A 304 -32.73 3.12 5.66
N ALA A 305 -33.92 3.14 6.27
CA ALA A 305 -35.13 3.67 5.64
C ALA A 305 -35.02 5.17 5.29
N ARG A 306 -34.30 5.94 6.13
CA ARG A 306 -34.04 7.37 5.90
C ARG A 306 -33.04 7.62 4.79
N LEU A 307 -31.92 6.87 4.76
CA LEU A 307 -30.95 6.90 3.66
C LEU A 307 -31.60 6.48 2.33
N ALA A 308 -32.51 5.51 2.36
CA ALA A 308 -33.32 5.10 1.22
C ALA A 308 -34.59 5.96 1.00
N GLY A 309 -34.65 7.13 1.63
CA GLY A 309 -35.80 8.03 1.68
C GLY A 309 -35.90 8.96 0.46
N ARG A 310 -36.49 10.15 0.67
CA ARG A 310 -36.69 11.18 -0.38
C ARG A 310 -35.83 12.42 -0.18
N ASP A 311 -35.10 12.50 0.93
CA ASP A 311 -34.17 13.58 1.20
C ASP A 311 -33.08 13.61 0.13
N ARG A 312 -32.67 14.82 -0.26
CA ARG A 312 -31.62 15.02 -1.28
C ARG A 312 -30.25 15.30 -0.68
N SER A 313 -30.23 15.70 0.58
CA SER A 313 -29.04 15.93 1.38
C SER A 313 -29.42 15.92 2.85
N VAL A 314 -28.45 15.75 3.73
CA VAL A 314 -28.60 15.82 5.19
C VAL A 314 -27.40 16.51 5.81
N ALA A 315 -27.63 17.25 6.90
CA ALA A 315 -26.54 17.67 7.76
C ALA A 315 -26.05 16.47 8.57
N ALA A 316 -24.75 16.30 8.66
CA ALA A 316 -24.10 15.21 9.37
C ALA A 316 -23.30 15.74 10.55
N ARG A 317 -23.33 15.02 11.67
CA ARG A 317 -22.46 15.23 12.82
C ARG A 317 -21.86 13.91 13.25
N LEU A 318 -20.57 13.90 13.58
CA LEU A 318 -19.85 12.73 14.06
C LEU A 318 -19.07 13.09 15.32
N GLY A 319 -19.20 12.32 16.40
CA GLY A 319 -18.51 12.65 17.64
C GLY A 319 -18.95 13.98 18.26
N GLY A 320 -20.10 14.53 17.84
CA GLY A 320 -20.56 15.87 18.20
C GLY A 320 -20.01 17.01 17.34
N SER A 321 -19.04 16.75 16.46
CA SER A 321 -18.53 17.71 15.46
C SER A 321 -19.51 17.89 14.31
N ASP A 322 -19.52 19.07 13.67
CA ASP A 322 -20.31 19.32 12.47
C ASP A 322 -19.51 18.93 11.24
N GLU A 323 -19.97 17.92 10.52
CA GLU A 323 -19.32 17.38 9.33
C GLU A 323 -19.83 18.07 8.05
N GLY A 324 -20.85 18.93 8.16
CA GLY A 324 -21.44 19.60 7.00
C GLY A 324 -22.53 18.77 6.31
N ILE A 325 -22.67 18.94 4.99
CA ILE A 325 -23.83 18.42 4.23
C ILE A 325 -23.44 17.22 3.37
N VAL A 326 -24.01 16.06 3.68
CA VAL A 326 -23.88 14.84 2.87
C VAL A 326 -24.94 14.83 1.78
N SER A 327 -24.52 14.62 0.52
CA SER A 327 -25.43 14.45 -0.60
C SER A 327 -26.13 13.09 -0.54
N LEU A 328 -27.46 13.09 -0.73
CA LEU A 328 -28.28 11.88 -0.84
C LEU A 328 -28.82 11.69 -2.27
N LYS A 329 -28.32 12.44 -3.25
CA LYS A 329 -28.67 12.26 -4.66
C LYS A 329 -28.37 10.81 -5.06
N GLY A 330 -29.38 10.07 -5.54
CA GLY A 330 -29.23 8.66 -5.95
C GLY A 330 -29.31 7.63 -4.81
N SER A 331 -29.30 8.05 -3.54
CA SER A 331 -29.25 7.16 -2.36
C SER A 331 -30.40 6.16 -2.33
N THR A 332 -31.63 6.60 -2.60
CA THR A 332 -32.83 5.74 -2.65
C THR A 332 -32.62 4.48 -3.47
N ARG A 333 -32.09 4.61 -4.69
CA ARG A 333 -31.91 3.48 -5.60
C ARG A 333 -30.73 2.63 -5.17
N ALA A 334 -29.60 3.25 -4.86
CA ALA A 334 -28.37 2.55 -4.51
C ALA A 334 -28.54 1.76 -3.21
N VAL A 335 -28.98 2.40 -2.12
CA VAL A 335 -29.13 1.78 -0.79
C VAL A 335 -30.17 0.66 -0.82
N ARG A 336 -31.31 0.83 -1.52
CA ARG A 336 -32.31 -0.23 -1.65
C ARG A 336 -31.78 -1.45 -2.39
N ALA A 337 -30.99 -1.24 -3.44
CA ALA A 337 -30.41 -2.34 -4.21
C ALA A 337 -29.31 -3.06 -3.42
N ALA A 338 -28.41 -2.31 -2.77
CA ALA A 338 -27.32 -2.88 -1.97
C ALA A 338 -27.82 -3.70 -0.77
N LEU A 339 -28.90 -3.23 -0.12
CA LEU A 339 -29.45 -3.89 1.07
C LEU A 339 -30.57 -4.88 0.77
N ALA A 340 -30.90 -5.12 -0.51
CA ALA A 340 -32.07 -5.91 -0.91
C ALA A 340 -32.08 -7.35 -0.37
N SER A 341 -30.90 -7.94 -0.12
CA SER A 341 -30.77 -9.32 0.38
C SER A 341 -30.85 -9.43 1.91
N CYS A 342 -30.70 -8.32 2.65
CA CYS A 342 -30.59 -8.35 4.12
C CYS A 342 -31.48 -7.32 4.86
N HIS A 343 -32.24 -6.48 4.15
CA HIS A 343 -33.09 -5.46 4.77
C HIS A 343 -34.41 -5.27 4.03
N THR A 344 -35.49 -5.02 4.79
CA THR A 344 -36.82 -4.71 4.25
C THR A 344 -37.16 -3.26 4.60
N PHE A 345 -37.47 -2.44 3.59
CA PHE A 345 -37.72 -1.00 3.69
C PHE A 345 -39.19 -0.63 3.82
#